data_AF-D5QIA1-F1
#
_entry.id   AF-D5QIA1-F1
#
_cell.length_a   1.000
_cell.length_b   1.000
_cell.length_c   1.000
_cell.angle_alpha   90.00
_cell.angle_beta   90.00
_cell.angle_gamma   90.00
#
_symmetry.space_group_name_H-M   'P 1'
#
loop_
_entity.id
_entity.type
_entity.pdbx_description
1 polymer ?
#
loop_
_entity_poly.entity_id
_entity_poly.type
_entity_poly.pdbx_seq_one_letter_code
_entity_poly.pdbx_strand_id
1 'polypeptide(L)'
;MARRYVRRGAVATLSGLLVCVPAATVMVTSMPPAAHAASVGIPGLGDYAQFGVNVTGNGSFGRCTVQVTFDAARFAASAKVLDSMGILDNVDTTLLRRRTNFYMRVTAEEIAPIVVDHAFQRFGHTDLCHFEFTSHDGWMYGGGAGTLFMKFTITGRTATQVDWYKASFDELHEVASGFWEDAAFAGPAQPEEPAFGRRY
;
A
#
# COMPACT_ATOMS: atom_id res chain seq x y z
N MET A 1 5.70 39.42 64.27
CA MET A 1 5.79 39.11 62.83
C MET A 1 4.60 39.75 62.12
N ALA A 2 4.86 40.37 60.97
CA ALA A 2 3.99 41.19 60.12
C ALA A 2 2.67 40.49 59.72
N ARG A 3 1.57 41.11 59.27
CA ARG A 3 1.03 42.50 59.12
C ARG A 3 -0.47 42.25 58.79
N ARG A 4 -1.42 43.00 59.38
CA ARG A 4 -2.29 44.03 58.71
C ARG A 4 -3.07 43.54 57.46
N TYR A 5 -4.34 43.85 57.18
CA TYR A 5 -5.45 44.63 57.75
C TYR A 5 -6.60 44.56 56.71
N VAL A 6 -7.77 45.13 57.04
CA VAL A 6 -8.77 45.78 56.13
C VAL A 6 -10.07 45.03 55.74
N ARG A 7 -11.14 45.50 56.40
CA ARG A 7 -12.49 45.96 55.96
C ARG A 7 -13.33 45.16 54.97
N ARG A 8 -14.53 44.80 55.46
CA ARG A 8 -15.78 44.69 54.71
C ARG A 8 -16.35 46.08 54.41
N GLY A 9 -16.88 46.27 53.21
CA GLY A 9 -17.64 47.47 52.82
C GLY A 9 -18.36 47.29 51.48
N ALA A 10 -19.68 47.14 51.58
CA ALA A 10 -20.77 47.52 50.68
C ALA A 10 -20.65 47.44 49.13
N VAL A 11 -21.56 46.62 48.58
CA VAL A 11 -22.54 46.89 47.52
C VAL A 11 -22.14 47.82 46.37
N ALA A 12 -22.04 47.24 45.17
CA ALA A 12 -22.21 47.94 43.89
C ALA A 12 -23.17 47.12 43.01
N THR A 13 -24.38 47.67 42.82
CA THR A 13 -25.30 47.31 41.74
C THR A 13 -24.76 47.86 40.43
N LEU A 14 -24.55 47.02 39.41
CA LEU A 14 -24.41 47.44 38.03
C LEU A 14 -25.18 46.47 37.12
N SER A 15 -26.32 46.97 36.66
CA SER A 15 -27.01 46.56 35.44
C SER A 15 -26.02 46.57 34.27
N GLY A 16 -26.04 45.52 33.45
CA GLY A 16 -25.22 45.47 32.25
C GLY A 16 -25.28 44.08 31.63
N LEU A 17 -26.29 43.88 30.79
CA LEU A 17 -26.44 42.72 29.92
C LEU A 17 -25.19 42.63 29.02
N LEU A 18 -24.26 41.73 29.35
CA LEU A 18 -23.10 41.43 28.50
C LEU A 18 -23.18 39.96 28.13
N VAL A 19 -23.60 39.76 26.89
CA VAL A 19 -23.72 38.49 26.17
C VAL A 19 -22.42 37.70 26.32
N CYS A 20 -22.50 36.54 26.97
CA CYS A 20 -21.44 35.53 26.96
C CYS A 20 -21.27 35.01 25.53
N VAL A 21 -20.28 35.54 24.80
CA VAL A 21 -19.77 34.88 23.60
C VAL A 21 -18.70 33.88 24.07
N PRO A 22 -18.88 32.56 23.92
CA PRO A 22 -17.80 31.63 24.16
C PRO A 22 -16.72 31.86 23.12
N ALA A 23 -15.55 32.32 23.57
CA ALA A 23 -14.34 32.34 22.75
C ALA A 23 -14.01 30.89 22.39
N ALA A 24 -14.37 30.49 21.18
CA ALA A 24 -13.92 29.25 20.58
C ALA A 24 -12.40 29.35 20.39
N THR A 25 -11.65 28.81 21.36
CA THR A 25 -10.24 28.47 21.16
C THR A 25 -10.20 27.38 20.11
N VAL A 26 -10.03 27.77 18.85
CA VAL A 26 -9.66 26.87 17.77
C VAL A 26 -8.27 26.34 18.11
N MET A 27 -8.24 25.17 18.75
CA MET A 27 -7.03 24.35 18.82
C MET A 27 -6.73 23.94 17.39
N VAL A 28 -5.93 24.75 16.69
CA VAL A 28 -5.28 24.33 15.46
C VAL A 28 -4.38 23.19 15.86
N THR A 29 -4.87 21.97 15.71
CA THR A 29 -4.06 20.76 15.73
C THR A 29 -3.10 20.89 14.56
N SER A 30 -1.94 21.51 14.81
CA SER A 30 -0.81 21.48 13.89
C SER A 30 -0.43 20.02 13.75
N MET A 31 -0.94 19.38 12.70
CA MET A 31 -0.49 18.06 12.29
C MET A 31 1.03 18.13 12.18
N PRO A 32 1.78 17.24 12.84
CA PRO A 32 3.22 17.21 12.69
C PRO A 32 3.52 17.07 11.20
N PRO A 33 4.52 17.80 10.66
CA PRO A 33 4.92 17.62 9.28
C PRO A 33 5.28 16.14 9.10
N ALA A 34 4.54 15.46 8.23
CA ALA A 34 4.85 14.10 7.84
C ALA A 34 6.24 14.13 7.22
N ALA A 35 7.25 13.76 8.00
CA ALA A 35 8.59 13.52 7.49
C ALA A 35 8.43 12.48 6.38
N HIS A 36 8.55 12.94 5.12
CA HIS A 36 8.56 12.06 3.97
C HIS A 36 9.85 11.26 4.09
N ALA A 37 9.79 10.14 4.80
CA ALA A 37 10.93 9.24 4.84
C ALA A 37 11.21 8.79 3.40
N ALA A 38 12.48 8.93 2.99
CA ALA A 38 12.90 8.69 1.63
C ALA A 38 12.54 7.25 1.25
N SER A 39 11.75 7.09 0.18
CA SER A 39 11.47 5.76 -0.35
C SER A 39 12.76 5.18 -0.93
N VAL A 40 13.10 3.96 -0.52
CA VAL A 40 14.31 3.25 -0.96
C VAL A 40 13.94 1.95 -1.66
N GLY A 41 14.76 1.53 -2.63
CA GLY A 41 14.64 0.20 -3.22
C GLY A 41 14.89 -0.90 -2.18
N ILE A 42 14.17 -2.01 -2.29
CA ILE A 42 14.36 -3.19 -1.43
C ILE A 42 15.37 -4.15 -2.12
N PRO A 43 16.50 -4.50 -1.48
CA PRO A 43 17.50 -5.39 -2.06
C PRO A 43 16.92 -6.76 -2.42
N GLY A 44 17.38 -7.36 -3.53
CA GLY A 44 16.94 -8.68 -4.00
C GLY A 44 15.68 -8.67 -4.88
N LEU A 45 14.97 -7.55 -4.98
CA LEU A 45 13.76 -7.41 -5.81
C LEU A 45 14.03 -6.63 -7.12
N GLY A 46 15.30 -6.33 -7.41
CA GLY A 46 15.70 -5.54 -8.58
C GLY A 46 15.46 -6.25 -9.91
N ASP A 47 15.45 -7.58 -9.93
CA ASP A 47 15.22 -8.38 -11.14
C ASP A 47 13.79 -8.20 -11.68
N TYR A 48 12.83 -7.84 -10.82
CA TYR A 48 11.45 -7.58 -11.21
C TYR A 48 11.30 -6.33 -12.09
N ALA A 49 12.29 -5.44 -12.08
CA ALA A 49 12.34 -4.29 -12.96
C ALA A 49 12.41 -4.68 -14.45
N GLN A 50 12.86 -5.90 -14.77
CA GLN A 50 12.92 -6.43 -16.13
C GLN A 50 11.53 -6.60 -16.76
N PHE A 51 10.52 -6.93 -15.95
CA PHE A 51 9.12 -7.06 -16.38
C PHE A 51 8.24 -5.89 -15.92
N GLY A 52 8.85 -4.75 -15.60
CA GLY A 52 8.12 -3.52 -15.29
C GLY A 52 7.61 -3.42 -13.86
N VAL A 53 8.11 -4.23 -12.92
CA VAL A 53 7.76 -4.12 -11.51
C VAL A 53 8.87 -3.43 -10.73
N ASN A 54 8.50 -2.45 -9.91
CA ASN A 54 9.40 -1.74 -9.02
C ASN A 54 8.92 -1.87 -7.58
N VAL A 55 9.80 -2.28 -6.68
CA VAL A 55 9.49 -2.43 -5.25
C VAL A 55 10.29 -1.42 -4.45
N THR A 56 9.58 -0.54 -3.77
CA THR A 56 10.17 0.46 -2.90
C THR A 56 9.54 0.37 -1.53
N GLY A 57 10.28 0.79 -0.51
CA GLY A 57 9.80 0.78 0.85
C GLY A 57 10.31 1.96 1.64
N ASN A 58 9.54 2.32 2.65
CA ASN A 58 9.87 3.33 3.63
C ASN A 58 9.53 2.75 5.01
N GLY A 59 10.48 2.81 5.95
CA GLY A 59 10.28 2.41 7.33
C GLY A 59 10.59 3.56 8.30
N SER A 60 9.75 3.74 9.31
CA SER A 60 10.03 4.61 10.45
C SER A 60 9.37 4.06 11.71
N PHE A 61 10.09 4.08 12.84
CA PHE A 61 9.56 3.80 14.19
C PHE A 61 8.53 2.65 14.29
N GLY A 62 8.97 1.41 14.05
CA GLY A 62 8.11 0.23 14.19
C GLY A 62 7.07 0.04 13.07
N ARG A 63 7.01 0.94 12.08
CA ARG A 63 6.10 0.80 10.92
C ARG A 63 6.84 0.90 9.59
N CYS A 64 6.39 0.15 8.60
CA CYS A 64 6.79 0.38 7.21
C CYS A 64 5.63 0.43 6.23
N THR A 65 5.87 1.05 5.09
CA THR A 65 5.03 0.99 3.90
C THR A 65 5.89 0.53 2.74
N VAL A 66 5.44 -0.52 2.06
CA VAL A 66 6.07 -1.10 0.87
C VAL A 66 5.13 -0.89 -0.30
N GLN A 67 5.64 -0.26 -1.35
CA GLN A 67 4.93 0.00 -2.58
C GLN A 67 5.52 -0.86 -3.70
N VAL A 68 4.69 -1.74 -4.26
CA VAL A 68 4.96 -2.51 -5.46
C VAL A 68 4.24 -1.85 -6.61
N THR A 69 4.98 -1.30 -7.56
CA THR A 69 4.41 -0.59 -8.71
C THR A 69 4.65 -1.40 -9.97
N PHE A 70 3.59 -1.61 -10.74
CA PHE A 70 3.64 -2.25 -12.06
C PHE A 70 3.49 -1.19 -13.14
N ASP A 71 4.45 -1.09 -14.06
CA ASP A 71 4.26 -0.37 -15.32
C ASP A 71 3.48 -1.27 -16.27
N ALA A 72 2.19 -0.98 -16.46
CA ALA A 72 1.29 -1.85 -17.22
C ALA A 72 1.75 -2.04 -18.68
N ALA A 73 2.34 -1.01 -19.29
CA ALA A 73 2.80 -1.09 -20.69
C ALA A 73 4.05 -1.97 -20.82
N ARG A 74 4.99 -1.84 -19.89
CA ARG A 74 6.19 -2.70 -19.85
C ARG A 74 5.84 -4.13 -19.46
N PHE A 75 4.97 -4.31 -18.47
CA PHE A 75 4.45 -5.61 -18.05
C PHE A 75 3.75 -6.31 -19.22
N ALA A 76 2.87 -5.60 -19.95
CA ALA A 76 2.20 -6.08 -21.15
C ALA A 76 3.14 -6.60 -22.25
N ALA A 77 4.39 -6.13 -22.27
CA ALA A 77 5.40 -6.52 -23.25
C ALA A 77 6.38 -7.59 -22.75
N SER A 78 6.35 -7.98 -21.47
CA SER A 78 7.39 -8.78 -20.83
C SER A 78 7.06 -10.27 -20.68
N ALA A 79 6.10 -10.80 -21.46
CA ALA A 79 5.66 -12.20 -21.36
C ALA A 79 6.81 -13.21 -21.38
N LYS A 80 7.78 -13.05 -22.28
CA LYS A 80 8.99 -13.92 -22.34
C LYS A 80 9.86 -13.85 -21.09
N VAL A 81 9.93 -12.68 -20.44
CA VAL A 81 10.71 -12.51 -19.21
C VAL A 81 9.99 -13.22 -18.06
N LEU A 82 8.67 -13.04 -17.94
CA LEU A 82 7.85 -13.68 -16.93
C LEU A 82 7.90 -15.21 -17.01
N ASP A 83 7.84 -15.76 -18.23
CA ASP A 83 8.01 -17.20 -18.50
C ASP A 83 9.44 -17.67 -18.15
N SER A 84 10.48 -16.93 -18.55
CA SER A 84 11.87 -17.28 -18.24
C SER A 84 12.20 -17.26 -16.74
N MET A 85 11.46 -16.47 -15.96
CA MET A 85 11.59 -16.39 -14.51
C MET A 85 10.68 -17.39 -13.78
N GLY A 86 9.85 -18.16 -14.51
CA GLY A 86 8.89 -19.10 -13.93
C GLY A 86 7.78 -18.43 -13.12
N ILE A 87 7.48 -17.15 -13.41
CA ILE A 87 6.42 -16.39 -12.72
C ILE A 87 5.06 -16.65 -13.37
N LEU A 88 5.01 -16.68 -14.71
CA LEU A 88 3.81 -17.00 -15.47
C LEU A 88 4.15 -18.00 -16.55
N ASP A 89 3.62 -19.22 -16.44
CA ASP A 89 3.85 -20.28 -17.41
C ASP A 89 2.94 -20.15 -18.63
N ASN A 90 3.49 -20.36 -19.83
CA ASN A 90 2.74 -20.45 -21.10
C ASN A 90 1.92 -19.19 -21.47
N VAL A 91 2.33 -18.01 -20.98
CA VAL A 91 1.69 -16.74 -21.36
C VAL A 91 2.43 -16.09 -22.52
N ASP A 92 1.72 -15.78 -23.60
CA ASP A 92 2.26 -14.98 -24.70
C ASP A 92 1.96 -13.48 -24.55
N THR A 93 2.65 -12.64 -25.33
CA THR A 93 2.49 -11.18 -25.29
C THR A 93 1.10 -10.70 -25.70
N THR A 94 0.36 -11.48 -26.50
CA THR A 94 -1.00 -11.13 -26.94
C THR A 94 -2.00 -11.35 -25.81
N LEU A 95 -1.92 -12.50 -25.14
CA LEU A 95 -2.73 -12.81 -23.96
C LEU A 95 -2.45 -11.82 -22.83
N LEU A 96 -1.18 -11.54 -22.58
CA LEU A 96 -0.77 -10.64 -21.51
C LEU A 96 -1.24 -9.20 -21.77
N ARG A 97 -1.18 -8.72 -23.02
CA ARG A 97 -1.78 -7.42 -23.43
C ARG A 97 -3.28 -7.37 -23.30
N ARG A 98 -3.99 -8.43 -23.65
CA ARG A 98 -5.45 -8.47 -23.57
C ARG A 98 -5.96 -8.49 -22.13
N ARG A 99 -5.17 -9.10 -21.23
CA ARG A 99 -5.56 -9.38 -19.86
C ARG A 99 -4.55 -8.83 -18.86
N THR A 100 -4.01 -7.63 -19.14
CA THR A 100 -2.92 -7.04 -18.38
C THR A 100 -3.26 -6.94 -16.89
N ASN A 101 -4.43 -6.40 -16.52
CA ASN A 101 -4.84 -6.30 -15.12
C ASN A 101 -4.90 -7.67 -14.42
N PHE A 102 -5.49 -8.68 -15.07
CA PHE A 102 -5.58 -10.03 -14.52
C PHE A 102 -4.19 -10.61 -14.27
N TYR A 103 -3.29 -10.56 -15.26
CA TYR A 103 -1.94 -11.10 -15.11
C TYR A 103 -1.07 -10.28 -14.16
N MET A 104 -1.30 -8.98 -14.03
CA MET A 104 -0.66 -8.15 -13.00
C MET A 104 -1.06 -8.62 -11.61
N ARG A 105 -2.35 -8.92 -11.39
CA ARG A 105 -2.83 -9.50 -10.13
C ARG A 105 -2.16 -10.85 -9.88
N VAL A 106 -2.22 -11.78 -10.83
CA VAL A 106 -1.59 -13.11 -10.67
C VAL A 106 -0.10 -12.97 -10.35
N THR A 107 0.64 -12.13 -11.08
CA THR A 107 2.06 -11.88 -10.75
C THR A 107 2.23 -11.26 -9.37
N ALA A 108 1.33 -10.37 -8.95
CA ALA A 108 1.37 -9.80 -7.61
C ALA A 108 1.14 -10.86 -6.52
N GLU A 109 0.21 -11.80 -6.74
CA GLU A 109 -0.04 -12.94 -5.85
C GLU A 109 1.22 -13.80 -5.70
N GLU A 110 1.89 -14.11 -6.81
CA GLU A 110 3.12 -14.91 -6.83
C GLU A 110 4.30 -14.25 -6.10
N ILE A 111 4.52 -12.94 -6.29
CA ILE A 111 5.68 -12.26 -5.69
C ILE A 111 5.42 -11.75 -4.28
N ALA A 112 4.16 -11.66 -3.83
CA ALA A 112 3.82 -11.02 -2.56
C ALA A 112 4.54 -11.65 -1.34
N PRO A 113 4.61 -12.98 -1.16
CA PRO A 113 5.36 -13.59 -0.07
C PRO A 113 6.84 -13.22 -0.07
N ILE A 114 7.47 -13.19 -1.26
CA ILE A 114 8.88 -12.80 -1.43
C ILE A 114 9.07 -11.33 -1.05
N VAL A 115 8.16 -10.44 -1.48
CA VAL A 115 8.20 -9.01 -1.13
C VAL A 115 8.09 -8.82 0.39
N VAL A 116 7.25 -9.61 1.08
CA VAL A 116 7.11 -9.57 2.54
C VAL A 116 8.43 -9.96 3.22
N ASP A 117 9.03 -11.09 2.83
CA ASP A 117 10.31 -11.55 3.38
C ASP A 117 11.39 -10.47 3.28
N HIS A 118 11.61 -9.96 2.07
CA HIS A 118 12.62 -8.95 1.80
C HIS A 118 12.34 -7.62 2.54
N ALA A 119 11.06 -7.24 2.69
CA ALA A 119 10.69 -6.05 3.45
C ALA A 119 11.08 -6.19 4.93
N PHE A 120 10.77 -7.33 5.58
CA PHE A 120 11.12 -7.54 6.98
C PHE A 120 12.62 -7.78 7.18
N GLN A 121 13.33 -8.38 6.23
CA GLN A 121 14.79 -8.41 6.26
C GLN A 121 15.40 -6.99 6.18
N ARG A 122 14.81 -6.11 5.37
CA ARG A 122 15.29 -4.74 5.18
C ARG A 122 14.96 -3.83 6.36
N PHE A 123 13.77 -3.96 6.92
CA PHE A 123 13.19 -3.10 7.94
C PHE A 123 13.07 -3.79 9.31
N GLY A 124 13.95 -4.75 9.63
CA GLY A 124 13.93 -5.77 10.70
C GLY A 124 13.64 -5.39 12.17
N HIS A 125 13.05 -4.23 12.41
CA HIS A 125 12.51 -3.74 13.67
C HIS A 125 11.07 -3.24 13.54
N THR A 126 10.33 -3.70 12.53
CA THR A 126 8.96 -3.25 12.27
C THR A 126 7.95 -4.13 13.00
N ASP A 127 7.12 -3.48 13.81
CA ASP A 127 5.94 -4.09 14.42
C ASP A 127 4.88 -4.39 13.37
N LEU A 128 4.84 -3.60 12.30
CA LEU A 128 3.80 -3.65 11.29
C LEU A 128 4.26 -3.06 9.95
N CYS A 129 3.93 -3.71 8.85
CA CYS A 129 4.23 -3.26 7.50
C CYS A 129 2.99 -3.30 6.62
N HIS A 130 2.70 -2.17 5.96
CA HIS A 130 1.65 -2.03 4.97
C HIS A 130 2.20 -2.28 3.58
N PHE A 131 1.53 -3.10 2.79
CA PHE A 131 1.90 -3.44 1.42
C PHE A 131 0.84 -2.90 0.48
N GLU A 132 1.27 -2.20 -0.55
CA GLU A 132 0.41 -1.59 -1.56
C GLU A 132 0.92 -1.95 -2.95
N PHE A 133 0.05 -2.56 -3.76
CA PHE A 133 0.32 -2.95 -5.13
C PHE A 133 -0.47 -2.05 -6.06
N THR A 134 0.22 -1.32 -6.93
CA THR A 134 -0.36 -0.29 -7.79
C THR A 134 -0.01 -0.53 -9.26
N SER A 135 -0.96 -0.27 -10.15
CA SER A 135 -0.72 -0.16 -11.59
C SER A 135 -0.39 1.29 -11.94
N HIS A 136 0.70 1.51 -12.66
CA HIS A 136 1.00 2.77 -13.30
C HIS A 136 0.80 2.62 -14.80
N ASP A 137 -0.19 3.33 -15.32
CA ASP A 137 -0.47 3.37 -16.75
C ASP A 137 0.07 4.69 -17.29
N GLY A 138 1.07 4.63 -18.17
CA GLY A 138 1.46 5.82 -18.93
C GLY A 138 0.40 6.27 -19.95
N TRP A 139 -0.62 5.44 -20.23
CA TRP A 139 -1.45 5.55 -21.44
C TRP A 139 -2.98 5.40 -21.26
N MET A 140 -3.52 4.81 -20.18
CA MET A 140 -4.97 4.46 -20.11
C MET A 140 -5.79 5.07 -18.97
N TYR A 141 -5.18 5.57 -17.89
CA TYR A 141 -5.89 6.32 -16.85
C TYR A 141 -5.15 7.63 -16.62
N GLY A 142 -5.81 8.75 -16.94
CA GLY A 142 -5.27 10.10 -16.94
C GLY A 142 -4.17 10.32 -15.90
N GLY A 143 -3.00 10.77 -16.38
CA GLY A 143 -1.75 10.75 -15.62
C GLY A 143 -1.87 11.36 -14.22
N GLY A 144 -1.33 10.64 -13.23
CA GLY A 144 -0.93 11.23 -11.96
C GLY A 144 -0.87 10.28 -10.77
N ALA A 145 -1.81 9.34 -10.64
CA ALA A 145 -1.88 8.43 -9.50
C ALA A 145 -1.97 6.98 -9.98
N GLY A 146 -1.12 6.10 -9.45
CA GLY A 146 -1.23 4.67 -9.73
C GLY A 146 -2.55 4.11 -9.19
N THR A 147 -3.13 3.15 -9.90
CA THR A 147 -4.35 2.45 -9.49
C THR A 147 -3.99 1.37 -8.47
N LEU A 148 -4.35 1.56 -7.20
CA LEU A 148 -4.18 0.54 -6.17
C LEU A 148 -5.09 -0.65 -6.46
N PHE A 149 -4.52 -1.86 -6.56
CA PHE A 149 -5.28 -3.06 -6.90
C PHE A 149 -5.14 -4.20 -5.88
N MET A 150 -4.14 -4.16 -5.01
CA MET A 150 -4.03 -5.07 -3.88
C MET A 150 -3.35 -4.35 -2.72
N LYS A 151 -3.84 -4.56 -1.51
CA LYS A 151 -3.18 -4.10 -0.28
C LYS A 151 -3.42 -5.05 0.86
N PHE A 152 -2.47 -5.08 1.78
CA PHE A 152 -2.59 -5.85 3.00
C PHE A 152 -1.56 -5.38 4.03
N THR A 153 -1.66 -5.91 5.24
CA THR A 153 -0.78 -5.56 6.36
C THR A 153 -0.28 -6.80 7.07
N ILE A 154 1.03 -6.90 7.23
CA ILE A 154 1.71 -7.98 7.97
C ILE A 154 2.28 -7.39 9.26
N THR A 155 2.10 -8.09 10.37
CA THR A 155 2.72 -7.73 11.65
C THR A 155 4.10 -8.36 11.77
N GLY A 156 5.00 -7.77 12.57
CA GLY A 156 6.31 -8.36 12.87
C GLY A 156 6.20 -9.75 13.52
N ARG A 157 5.12 -10.01 14.27
CA ARG A 157 4.83 -11.36 14.80
C ARG A 157 4.56 -12.34 13.67
N THR A 158 3.64 -12.01 12.76
CA THR A 158 3.35 -12.86 11.59
C THR A 158 4.61 -13.07 10.74
N ALA A 159 5.39 -12.01 10.54
CA ALA A 159 6.62 -12.05 9.75
C ALA A 159 7.65 -13.07 10.26
N THR A 160 7.68 -13.32 11.57
CA THR A 160 8.62 -14.28 12.20
C THR A 160 8.04 -15.69 12.35
N GLN A 161 6.74 -15.89 12.14
CA GLN A 161 6.07 -17.17 12.28
C GLN A 161 5.92 -17.93 10.97
N VAL A 162 5.87 -17.22 9.85
CA VAL A 162 5.66 -17.77 8.51
C VAL A 162 7.00 -17.97 7.80
N ASP A 163 7.19 -19.13 7.16
CA ASP A 163 8.33 -19.37 6.27
C ASP A 163 8.03 -18.76 4.89
N TRP A 164 8.22 -17.44 4.76
CA TRP A 164 7.81 -16.66 3.59
C TRP A 164 8.40 -17.12 2.26
N TYR A 165 9.57 -17.76 2.28
CA TYR A 165 10.18 -18.32 1.08
C TYR A 165 9.37 -19.50 0.51
N LYS A 166 8.57 -20.16 1.35
CA LYS A 166 7.70 -21.28 0.96
C LYS A 166 6.21 -20.94 1.05
N ALA A 167 5.87 -19.77 1.57
CA ALA A 167 4.50 -19.38 1.78
C ALA A 167 3.78 -19.20 0.43
N SER A 168 2.58 -19.75 0.35
CA SER A 168 1.68 -19.50 -0.78
C SER A 168 0.96 -18.17 -0.60
N PHE A 169 0.34 -17.68 -1.67
CA PHE A 169 -0.54 -16.53 -1.57
C PHE A 169 -1.77 -16.79 -0.66
N ASP A 170 -2.32 -18.00 -0.66
CA ASP A 170 -3.42 -18.38 0.23
C ASP A 170 -3.03 -18.25 1.71
N GLU A 171 -1.82 -18.69 2.06
CA GLU A 171 -1.28 -18.54 3.41
C GLU A 171 -1.08 -17.06 3.76
N LEU A 172 -0.54 -16.26 2.84
CA LEU A 172 -0.43 -14.82 3.01
C LEU A 172 -1.81 -14.19 3.26
N HIS A 173 -2.82 -14.56 2.48
CA HIS A 173 -4.18 -14.06 2.60
C HIS A 173 -4.81 -14.40 3.95
N GLU A 174 -4.56 -15.60 4.47
CA GLU A 174 -5.06 -16.04 5.79
C GLU A 174 -4.45 -15.24 6.94
N VAL A 175 -3.14 -14.97 6.88
CA VAL A 175 -2.40 -14.34 7.99
C VAL A 175 -2.37 -12.82 7.92
N ALA A 176 -2.66 -12.24 6.75
CA ALA A 176 -2.63 -10.81 6.54
C ALA A 176 -3.87 -10.12 7.11
N SER A 177 -3.67 -8.91 7.61
CA SER A 177 -4.75 -8.06 8.11
C SER A 177 -5.09 -6.95 7.11
N GLY A 178 -6.36 -6.55 7.06
CA GLY A 178 -6.83 -5.49 6.18
C GLY A 178 -6.62 -5.79 4.70
N PHE A 179 -6.63 -7.07 4.34
CA PHE A 179 -6.48 -7.52 2.97
C PHE A 179 -7.61 -6.98 2.09
N TRP A 180 -7.25 -6.47 0.92
CA TRP A 180 -8.19 -5.93 -0.06
C TRP A 180 -7.61 -6.07 -1.46
N GLU A 181 -8.47 -6.43 -2.41
CA GLU A 181 -8.17 -6.48 -3.84
C GLU A 181 -9.25 -5.76 -4.64
N ASP A 182 -8.85 -5.20 -5.77
CA ASP A 182 -9.75 -4.59 -6.73
C ASP A 182 -10.38 -5.66 -7.64
N ALA A 183 -11.71 -5.69 -7.67
CA ALA A 183 -12.47 -6.59 -8.55
C ALA A 183 -12.18 -6.37 -10.05
N ALA A 184 -11.77 -5.17 -10.46
CA ALA A 184 -11.34 -4.86 -11.82
C ALA A 184 -10.08 -5.62 -12.25
N PHE A 185 -9.36 -6.19 -11.29
CA PHE A 185 -8.18 -7.05 -11.49
C PHE A 185 -8.50 -8.54 -11.27
N ALA A 186 -9.68 -8.87 -10.73
CA ALA A 186 -10.10 -10.23 -10.38
C ALA A 186 -10.88 -10.98 -11.49
N GLY A 187 -11.55 -10.27 -12.41
CA GLY A 187 -12.51 -10.88 -13.33
C GLY A 187 -11.92 -11.53 -14.60
N PRO A 188 -12.56 -12.57 -15.17
CA PRO A 188 -12.23 -13.02 -16.52
C PRO A 188 -12.58 -11.92 -17.54
N ALA A 189 -11.85 -11.91 -18.67
CA ALA A 189 -12.02 -11.00 -19.80
C ALA A 189 -13.49 -10.89 -20.26
N GLN A 190 -13.83 -9.78 -20.91
CA GLN A 190 -15.15 -9.59 -21.52
C GLN A 190 -15.60 -10.83 -22.32
N PRO A 191 -16.91 -11.15 -22.35
CA PRO A 191 -17.45 -12.39 -22.93
C PRO A 191 -17.33 -12.54 -24.47
N GLU A 192 -16.39 -11.85 -25.12
CA GLU A 192 -16.15 -11.90 -26.57
C GLU A 192 -14.73 -12.36 -26.92
N GLU A 193 -14.22 -13.39 -26.24
CA GLU A 193 -13.01 -14.07 -26.71
C GLU A 193 -13.42 -15.28 -27.57
N PRO A 194 -13.27 -15.22 -28.90
CA PRO A 194 -13.58 -16.38 -29.74
C PRO A 194 -12.67 -17.53 -29.32
N ALA A 195 -13.28 -18.68 -29.07
CA ALA A 195 -12.59 -19.93 -28.79
C ALA A 195 -11.63 -20.26 -29.95
N PHE A 196 -10.36 -19.88 -29.81
CA PHE A 196 -9.33 -20.28 -30.73
C PHE A 196 -8.93 -21.73 -30.39
N GLY A 197 -9.41 -22.66 -31.21
CA GLY A 197 -8.71 -23.93 -31.43
C GLY A 197 -9.24 -25.18 -30.72
N ARG A 198 -10.53 -25.50 -30.83
CA ARG A 198 -10.88 -26.90 -31.09
C ARG A 198 -10.78 -27.14 -32.59
N ARG A 199 -9.79 -27.90 -33.03
CA ARG A 199 -9.87 -28.61 -34.32
C ARG A 199 -9.84 -30.11 -34.04
N TYR A 200 -10.82 -30.76 -34.67
CA TYR A 200 -10.98 -32.19 -34.85
C TYR A 200 -9.70 -32.84 -35.38
#